data_AF-A0AAZ3SSF8-F1
#
_entry.id   AF-A0AAZ3SSF8-F1
#
_cell.length_a   1.000
_cell.length_b   1.000
_cell.length_c   1.000
_cell.angle_alpha   90.00
_cell.angle_beta   90.00
_cell.angle_gamma   90.00
#
_symmetry.space_group_name_H-M   'P 1'
#
loop_
_entity.id
_entity.type
_entity.pdbx_description
1 polymer ?
#
loop_
_entity_poly.entity_id
_entity_poly.type
_entity_poly.pdbx_seq_one_letter_code
_entity_poly.pdbx_strand_id
1 'polypeptide(L)'
;MATTIARVTPGTHNPSISSQTVRNRLIEAGLRACRPVVWQVLTRHHRQQCCLWAQTHRRWTRQDWQKVLFTDELPFCLIRCDGRIRIYHRRNERYTEACTL
;
A
#
# COMPACT_ATOMS: atom_id res chain seq x y z
N MET A 1 -3.36 -11.58 7.58
CA MET A 1 -4.72 -11.23 8.10
C MET A 1 -4.99 -11.94 9.42
N ALA A 2 -5.96 -11.51 10.22
CA ALA A 2 -6.31 -12.18 11.49
C ALA A 2 -6.62 -13.67 11.30
N THR A 3 -7.25 -14.06 10.19
CA THR A 3 -7.47 -15.47 9.80
C THR A 3 -6.16 -16.22 9.55
N THR A 4 -5.19 -15.59 8.88
CA THR A 4 -3.85 -16.15 8.67
C THR A 4 -3.13 -16.35 9.99
N ILE A 5 -3.17 -15.34 10.87
CA ILE A 5 -2.54 -15.36 12.20
C ILE A 5 -3.18 -16.45 13.07
N ALA A 6 -4.50 -16.57 13.04
CA ALA A 6 -5.25 -17.58 13.78
C ALA A 6 -4.89 -19.02 13.37
N ARG A 7 -4.56 -19.23 12.08
CA ARG A 7 -4.14 -20.53 11.55
C ARG A 7 -2.72 -20.94 11.97
N VAL A 8 -1.82 -19.97 12.16
CA VAL A 8 -0.40 -20.23 12.48
C VAL A 8 -0.07 -20.11 13.97
N THR A 9 -0.97 -19.55 14.78
CA THR A 9 -0.76 -19.37 16.22
C THR A 9 -1.35 -20.56 16.97
N PRO A 10 -0.54 -21.42 17.61
CA PRO A 10 -1.06 -22.52 18.42
C PRO A 10 -1.72 -21.99 19.69
N GLY A 11 -2.89 -22.51 20.04
CA GLY A 11 -3.55 -22.24 21.32
C GLY A 11 -2.82 -22.89 22.49
N THR A 12 -3.08 -22.41 23.71
CA THR A 12 -2.43 -22.82 24.97
C THR A 12 -2.54 -24.34 25.27
N HIS A 13 -3.47 -25.05 24.63
CA HIS A 13 -3.68 -26.49 24.75
C HIS A 13 -3.79 -27.22 23.40
N ASN A 14 -3.16 -26.67 22.36
CA ASN A 14 -3.26 -27.15 20.97
C ASN A 14 -4.62 -26.96 20.22
N PRO A 15 -5.66 -26.22 20.69
CA PRO A 15 -6.81 -25.92 19.84
C PRO A 15 -6.47 -24.82 18.84
N SER A 16 -7.17 -24.85 17.70
CA SER A 16 -7.13 -23.74 16.75
C SER A 16 -7.78 -22.50 17.35
N ILE A 17 -7.12 -21.35 17.24
CA ILE A 17 -7.63 -20.08 17.75
C ILE A 17 -8.62 -19.53 16.73
N SER A 18 -9.74 -18.94 17.19
CA SER A 18 -10.67 -18.30 16.27
C SER A 18 -10.09 -16.99 15.70
N SER A 19 -10.45 -16.65 14.47
CA SER A 19 -10.09 -15.35 13.87
C SER A 19 -10.61 -14.16 14.68
N GLN A 20 -11.72 -14.35 15.41
CA GLN A 20 -12.30 -13.31 16.26
C GLN A 20 -11.44 -13.05 17.50
N THR A 21 -10.94 -14.11 18.14
CA THR A 21 -10.04 -14.01 19.28
C THR A 21 -8.78 -13.23 18.91
N VAL A 22 -8.18 -13.54 17.76
CA VAL A 22 -7.02 -12.80 17.24
C VAL A 22 -7.36 -11.33 17.01
N ARG A 23 -8.52 -11.02 16.41
CA ARG A 23 -8.94 -9.63 16.19
C ARG A 23 -9.11 -8.86 17.50
N ASN A 24 -9.74 -9.47 18.50
CA ASN A 24 -9.93 -8.84 19.81
C ASN A 24 -8.58 -8.53 20.46
N ARG A 25 -7.64 -9.49 20.46
CA ARG A 25 -6.29 -9.28 20.99
C ARG A 25 -5.50 -8.20 20.25
N LEU A 26 -5.62 -8.13 18.92
CA LEU A 26 -4.99 -7.07 18.13
C LEU A 26 -5.57 -5.69 18.47
N ILE A 27 -6.88 -5.58 18.69
CA ILE A 27 -7.54 -4.33 19.11
C ILE A 27 -7.12 -3.94 20.53
N GLU A 28 -7.08 -4.89 21.46
CA GLU A 28 -6.57 -4.68 22.84
C GLU A 28 -5.13 -4.14 22.82
N ALA A 29 -4.28 -4.65 21.92
CA ALA A 29 -2.91 -4.16 21.71
C ALA A 29 -2.82 -2.81 20.97
N GLY A 30 -3.95 -2.20 20.61
CA GLY A 30 -4.03 -0.92 19.91
C GLY A 30 -3.76 -1.00 18.40
N LEU A 31 -3.73 -2.19 17.82
CA LEU A 31 -3.49 -2.41 16.39
C LEU A 31 -4.82 -2.41 15.63
N ARG A 32 -4.84 -1.71 14.50
CA ARG A 32 -6.04 -1.59 13.64
C ARG A 32 -5.74 -2.09 12.24
N ALA A 33 -6.74 -2.75 11.64
CA ALA A 33 -6.65 -3.20 10.27
C ALA A 33 -6.74 -2.00 9.32
N CYS A 34 -5.68 -1.75 8.56
CA CYS A 34 -5.56 -0.65 7.61
C CYS A 34 -5.05 -1.17 6.26
N ARG A 35 -5.29 -0.39 5.19
CA ARG A 35 -4.65 -0.66 3.90
C ARG A 35 -3.20 -0.16 3.97
N PRO A 36 -2.22 -0.97 3.55
CA PRO A 36 -0.84 -0.50 3.45
C PRO A 36 -0.76 0.64 2.44
N VAL A 37 0.21 1.52 2.65
CA VAL A 37 0.54 2.53 1.65
C VAL A 37 1.41 1.86 0.60
N VAL A 38 0.93 1.79 -0.63
CA VAL A 38 1.77 1.39 -1.77
C VAL A 38 2.65 2.59 -2.10
N TRP A 39 3.94 2.48 -1.84
CA TRP A 39 4.87 3.58 -2.07
C TRP A 39 5.98 3.15 -3.00
N GLN A 40 6.05 3.77 -4.18
CA GLN A 40 7.23 3.64 -5.02
C GLN A 40 8.36 4.50 -4.43
N VAL A 41 9.42 3.86 -3.97
CA VAL A 41 10.60 4.57 -3.48
C VAL A 41 11.27 5.30 -4.64
N LEU A 42 10.99 6.60 -4.77
CA LEU A 42 11.69 7.45 -5.71
C LEU A 42 13.13 7.63 -5.24
N THR A 43 14.07 7.09 -6.01
CA THR A 43 15.50 7.34 -5.84
C THR A 43 15.79 8.83 -5.97
N ARG A 44 16.91 9.30 -5.42
CA ARG A 44 17.35 10.70 -5.55
C ARG A 44 17.40 11.13 -7.03
N HIS A 45 17.85 10.23 -7.90
CA HIS A 45 17.93 10.46 -9.34
C HIS A 45 16.55 10.67 -9.96
N HIS A 46 15.57 9.80 -9.66
CA HIS A 46 14.20 9.98 -10.16
C HIS A 46 13.62 11.33 -9.73
N ARG A 47 13.81 11.73 -8.47
CA ARG A 47 13.34 13.03 -7.97
C ARG A 47 13.95 14.19 -8.75
N GLN A 48 15.25 14.16 -8.99
CA GLN A 48 15.95 15.19 -9.76
C GLN A 48 15.43 15.28 -11.19
N GLN A 49 15.25 14.14 -11.86
CA GLN A 49 14.72 14.09 -13.22
C GLN A 49 13.28 14.62 -13.29
N CYS A 50 12.40 14.20 -12.37
CA CYS A 50 11.02 14.72 -12.31
C CYS A 50 11.00 16.23 -12.06
N CYS A 51 11.84 16.74 -11.16
CA CYS A 51 11.96 18.18 -10.90
C CYS A 51 12.44 18.94 -12.14
N LEU A 52 13.50 18.46 -12.80
CA LEU A 52 14.03 19.07 -14.01
C LEU A 52 12.97 19.08 -15.11
N TRP A 53 12.29 17.95 -15.32
CA TRP A 53 11.22 17.84 -16.31
C TRP A 53 10.11 18.85 -16.05
N ALA A 54 9.63 18.95 -14.80
CA ALA A 54 8.59 19.91 -14.41
C ALA A 54 9.05 21.37 -14.60
N GLN A 55 10.31 21.69 -14.31
CA GLN A 55 10.86 23.03 -14.50
C GLN A 55 10.95 23.40 -15.99
N THR A 56 11.45 22.48 -16.82
CA THR A 56 11.57 22.68 -18.28
C THR A 56 10.21 22.91 -18.93
N HIS A 57 9.18 22.19 -18.48
CA HIS A 57 7.84 22.26 -19.04
C HIS A 57 6.92 23.25 -18.31
N ARG A 58 7.43 24.00 -17.32
CA ARG A 58 6.63 24.90 -16.46
C ARG A 58 5.88 25.99 -17.24
N ARG A 59 6.45 26.45 -18.36
CA ARG A 59 5.88 27.52 -19.19
C ARG A 59 5.16 27.01 -20.44
N TRP A 60 4.99 25.70 -20.58
CA TRP A 60 4.34 25.13 -21.74
C TRP A 60 2.88 25.57 -21.83
N THR A 61 2.48 25.96 -23.03
CA THR A 61 1.12 26.38 -23.32
C THR A 61 0.27 25.19 -23.76
N ARG A 62 -1.05 25.37 -23.87
CA ARG A 62 -1.96 24.32 -24.36
C ARG A 62 -1.57 23.83 -25.77
N GLN A 63 -1.08 24.73 -26.63
CA GLN A 63 -0.65 24.38 -27.98
C GLN A 63 0.61 23.49 -27.98
N ASP A 64 1.47 23.64 -26.98
CA ASP A 64 2.66 22.79 -26.83
C ASP A 64 2.28 21.39 -26.37
N TRP A 65 1.36 21.28 -25.39
CA TRP A 65 0.83 20.00 -24.93
C TRP A 65 0.06 19.24 -26.03
N GLN A 66 -0.60 19.93 -26.96
CA GLN A 66 -1.29 19.30 -28.10
C GLN A 66 -0.35 18.55 -29.04
N LYS A 67 0.95 18.86 -29.02
CA LYS A 67 1.96 18.17 -29.85
C LYS A 67 2.48 16.89 -29.20
N VAL A 68 2.13 16.63 -27.93
CA VAL A 68 2.58 15.46 -27.18
C VAL A 68 1.54 14.35 -27.28
N LEU A 69 1.96 13.21 -27.79
CA LEU A 69 1.19 11.97 -27.71
C LEU A 69 1.58 11.23 -26.43
N PHE A 70 0.63 11.07 -25.52
CA PHE A 70 0.80 10.24 -24.33
C PHE A 70 0.41 8.80 -24.64
N THR A 71 1.31 7.87 -24.36
CA THR A 71 1.05 6.43 -24.45
C THR A 71 1.32 5.81 -23.10
N ASP A 72 0.41 4.95 -22.63
CA ASP A 72 0.60 4.17 -21.42
C ASP A 72 -0.10 2.81 -21.60
N GLU A 73 0.36 1.83 -20.84
CA GLU A 73 -0.22 0.50 -20.83
C GLU A 73 -1.01 0.31 -19.54
N LEU A 74 -2.30 -0.02 -19.67
CA LEU A 74 -3.13 -0.37 -18.53
C LEU A 74 -3.38 -1.89 -18.52
N PRO A 75 -3.12 -2.58 -17.39
CA PRO A 75 -3.46 -3.98 -17.26
C PRO A 75 -4.98 -4.15 -17.13
N PHE A 76 -5.57 -4.98 -17.99
CA PHE A 76 -6.96 -5.41 -17.84
C PHE A 76 -7.04 -6.67 -16.97
N CYS A 77 -7.72 -6.57 -15.82
CA CYS A 77 -7.93 -7.71 -14.93
C CYS A 77 -9.29 -8.39 -15.20
N LEU A 78 -9.26 -9.64 -15.67
CA LEU A 78 -10.46 -10.46 -15.90
C LEU A 78 -11.13 -10.92 -14.60
N ILE A 79 -10.37 -11.03 -13.51
CA ILE A 79 -10.85 -11.34 -12.16
C ILE A 79 -10.45 -10.17 -11.27
N ARG A 80 -11.40 -9.59 -10.53
CA ARG A 80 -11.09 -8.59 -9.51
C ARG A 80 -10.30 -9.24 -8.38
N CYS A 81 -8.98 -9.19 -8.45
CA CYS A 81 -8.16 -9.22 -7.25
C CYS A 81 -8.56 -7.98 -6.46
N ASP A 82 -9.22 -8.17 -5.32
CA ASP A 82 -9.77 -7.04 -4.55
C ASP A 82 -8.68 -6.07 -4.04
N GLY A 83 -7.39 -6.46 -4.17
CA GLY A 83 -6.23 -5.70 -3.72
C GLY A 83 -6.29 -5.41 -2.22
N ARG A 84 -7.17 -6.09 -1.47
CA ARG A 84 -7.44 -5.81 -0.05
C ARG A 84 -6.41 -6.54 0.81
N ILE A 85 -5.13 -6.29 0.53
CA ILE A 85 -4.12 -6.52 1.54
C ILE A 85 -4.43 -5.54 2.68
N ARG A 86 -4.59 -6.08 3.89
CA ARG A 86 -4.71 -5.29 5.12
C ARG A 86 -3.61 -5.73 6.05
N ILE A 87 -2.97 -4.72 6.62
CA ILE A 87 -1.95 -4.83 7.65
C ILE A 87 -2.55 -4.33 8.97
N TYR A 88 -1.99 -4.78 10.08
CA TYR A 88 -2.39 -4.29 11.41
C TYR A 88 -1.28 -3.40 11.95
N HIS A 89 -1.56 -2.11 12.18
CA HIS A 89 -0.59 -1.16 12.71
C HIS A 89 -1.25 -0.12 13.62
N ARG A 90 -0.45 0.64 14.38
CA ARG A 90 -0.95 1.73 15.23
C ARG A 90 -1.18 3.00 14.41
N ARG A 91 -2.04 3.91 14.89
CA ARG A 91 -2.49 5.12 14.15
C ARG A 91 -1.36 5.96 13.52
N ASN A 92 -0.17 5.99 14.13
CA ASN A 92 0.95 6.84 13.71
C ASN A 92 2.05 6.09 12.94
N GLU A 93 1.87 4.80 12.65
CA GLU A 93 2.89 3.95 12.02
C GLU A 93 2.70 3.80 10.50
N ARG A 94 1.79 4.58 9.91
CA ARG A 94 1.35 4.42 8.52
C ARG A 94 2.48 4.44 7.47
N TYR A 95 3.55 5.19 7.73
CA TYR A 95 4.71 5.34 6.83
C TYR A 95 5.95 4.58 7.31
N THR A 96 5.80 3.71 8.31
CA THR A 96 6.90 2.83 8.72
C THR A 96 7.11 1.75 7.65
N GLU A 97 8.34 1.26 7.53
CA GLU A 97 8.71 0.24 6.54
C GLU A 97 7.85 -1.02 6.66
N ALA A 98 7.43 -1.37 7.87
CA ALA A 98 6.52 -2.49 8.15
C ALA A 98 5.08 -2.27 7.64
N CYS A 99 4.72 -1.05 7.26
CA CYS A 99 3.36 -0.65 6.86
C CYS A 99 3.23 -0.22 5.39
N THR A 100 4.34 -0.24 4.65
CA THR A 100 4.40 0.07 3.22
C THR A 100 4.52 -1.21 2.39
N LEU A 101 3.90 -1.20 1.19
CA LEU A 101 4.11 -2.22 0.15
C LEU A 101 4.96 -1.64 -0.98
#